data_AF-A0A1H2F620-F1
#
_entry.id   AF-A0A1H2F620-F1
#
_cell.length_a   1.000
_cell.length_b   1.000
_cell.length_c   1.000
_cell.angle_alpha   90.00
_cell.angle_beta   90.00
_cell.angle_gamma   90.00
#
_symmetry.space_group_name_H-M   'P 1'
#
loop_
_entity.id
_entity.type
_entity.pdbx_description
1 polymer ?
#
loop_
_entity_poly.entity_id
_entity_poly.type
_entity_poly.pdbx_seq_one_letter_code
_entity_poly.pdbx_strand_id
1 'polypeptide(L)'
;MARKLISIEALNFRSTPDTSSLANRIDILHLGQSVTEIGPATKSGWVEIAVEIDGITKQGVVKAEINELLTLREPVSNSREALVVEAIKEWLRFEQGQAKDHIDPYFRFVGEMWKAIGKDHLDGQDENPWSAAAISFMVRNAGKSFQKYNNFKFSGRHSDYMHDSIKKQKVADINAPFWGFRLFQKKPEIGDIVGKWREEQSDFDDAEVGRNFSSHCDIIVSIHPDFVLTIGGNVKHSVSISRYAKTPNGYIDDENENNIILMVNKV
;
A
#
# COMPACT_ATOMS: atom_id res chain seq x y z
N MET A 1 16.51 -10.69 -19.26
CA MET A 1 15.56 -11.18 -18.25
C MET A 1 15.72 -10.33 -17.00
N ALA A 2 14.66 -9.68 -16.53
CA ALA A 2 14.70 -8.76 -15.39
C ALA A 2 13.57 -9.07 -14.40
N ARG A 3 13.84 -9.00 -13.10
CA ARG A 3 12.79 -9.12 -12.08
C ARG A 3 11.90 -7.88 -12.14
N LYS A 4 10.58 -8.09 -12.24
CA LYS A 4 9.56 -7.04 -12.19
C LYS A 4 8.51 -7.38 -11.14
N LEU A 5 7.69 -6.40 -10.80
CA LEU A 5 6.51 -6.56 -9.96
C LEU A 5 5.28 -6.11 -10.74
N ILE A 6 4.15 -6.78 -10.54
CA ILE A 6 2.86 -6.30 -11.07
C ILE A 6 2.55 -4.94 -10.43
N SER A 7 2.20 -3.93 -11.24
CA SER A 7 1.93 -2.55 -10.79
C SER A 7 0.44 -2.18 -10.76
N ILE A 8 -0.43 -3.07 -11.21
CA ILE A 8 -1.89 -2.92 -11.20
C ILE A 8 -2.55 -3.98 -10.31
N GLU A 9 -3.81 -3.77 -9.94
CA GLU A 9 -4.54 -4.63 -8.99
C GLU A 9 -4.62 -6.11 -9.44
N ALA A 10 -4.94 -6.32 -10.71
CA ALA A 10 -5.07 -7.64 -11.31
C ALA A 10 -4.66 -7.62 -12.78
N LEU A 11 -3.89 -8.62 -13.21
CA LEU A 11 -3.35 -8.75 -14.56
C LEU A 11 -3.57 -10.16 -15.09
N ASN A 12 -4.33 -10.30 -16.18
CA ASN A 12 -4.53 -11.60 -16.81
C ASN A 12 -3.20 -12.10 -17.41
N PHE A 13 -2.73 -13.25 -16.93
CA PHE A 13 -1.60 -13.97 -17.48
C PHE A 13 -2.09 -15.04 -18.46
N ARG A 14 -1.54 -15.03 -19.68
CA ARG A 14 -2.09 -15.80 -20.80
C ARG A 14 -1.04 -16.62 -21.52
N SER A 15 -1.48 -17.68 -22.21
CA SER A 15 -0.61 -18.50 -23.05
C SER A 15 -0.32 -17.85 -24.42
N THR A 16 -1.20 -16.97 -24.89
CA THR A 16 -1.04 -16.25 -26.16
C THR A 16 -1.47 -14.78 -26.02
N PRO A 17 -0.93 -13.85 -26.85
CA PRO A 17 -1.20 -12.42 -26.75
C PRO A 17 -2.55 -12.03 -27.37
N ASP A 18 -3.61 -12.66 -26.88
CA ASP A 18 -4.98 -12.48 -27.33
C ASP A 18 -5.94 -12.39 -26.13
N THR A 19 -6.96 -11.55 -26.26
CA THR A 19 -8.01 -11.37 -25.26
C THR A 19 -9.35 -11.92 -25.70
N SER A 20 -9.48 -12.42 -26.93
CA SER A 20 -10.76 -12.88 -27.49
C SER A 20 -11.29 -14.15 -26.84
N SER A 21 -10.40 -15.00 -26.32
CA SER A 21 -10.73 -16.26 -25.65
C SER A 21 -10.40 -16.21 -24.16
N LEU A 22 -11.25 -16.82 -23.34
CA LEU A 22 -10.94 -17.09 -21.94
C LEU A 22 -10.06 -18.35 -21.78
N ALA A 23 -10.07 -19.25 -22.76
CA ALA A 23 -9.34 -20.52 -22.69
C ALA A 23 -7.81 -20.33 -22.72
N ASN A 24 -7.32 -19.17 -23.19
CA ASN A 24 -5.90 -18.85 -23.16
C ASN A 24 -5.46 -18.15 -21.86
N ARG A 25 -6.36 -17.85 -20.93
CA ARG A 25 -5.99 -17.31 -19.62
C ARG A 25 -5.47 -18.44 -18.75
N ILE A 26 -4.20 -18.33 -18.39
CA ILE A 26 -3.52 -19.24 -17.47
C ILE A 26 -3.92 -18.90 -16.04
N ASP A 27 -3.84 -17.63 -15.67
CA ASP A 27 -4.10 -17.15 -14.31
C ASP A 27 -4.40 -15.64 -14.26
N ILE A 28 -4.66 -15.13 -13.05
CA ILE A 28 -4.70 -13.71 -12.70
C ILE A 28 -3.56 -13.43 -11.73
N LEU A 29 -2.63 -12.58 -12.14
CA LEU A 29 -1.54 -12.11 -11.29
C LEU A 29 -1.98 -10.85 -10.54
N HIS A 30 -1.54 -10.70 -9.31
CA HIS A 30 -1.98 -9.60 -8.44
C HIS A 30 -0.87 -8.59 -8.20
N LEU A 31 -1.28 -7.37 -7.81
CA LEU A 31 -0.39 -6.27 -7.44
C LEU A 31 0.77 -6.76 -6.55
N GLY A 32 1.99 -6.33 -6.88
CA GLY A 32 3.21 -6.67 -6.16
C GLY A 32 3.72 -8.10 -6.35
N GLN A 33 3.02 -8.96 -7.08
CA GLN A 33 3.53 -10.30 -7.41
C GLN A 33 4.80 -10.20 -8.26
N SER A 34 5.84 -10.94 -7.88
CA SER A 34 7.13 -10.94 -8.56
C SER A 34 7.07 -11.80 -9.82
N VAL A 35 7.58 -11.26 -10.92
CA VAL A 35 7.70 -11.95 -12.22
C VAL A 35 9.10 -11.73 -12.79
N THR A 36 9.49 -12.54 -13.76
CA THR A 36 10.68 -12.30 -14.58
C THR A 36 10.23 -11.90 -15.98
N GLU A 37 10.51 -10.66 -16.38
CA GLU A 37 10.32 -10.20 -17.74
C GLU A 37 11.35 -10.86 -18.66
N ILE A 38 10.87 -11.60 -19.66
CA ILE A 38 11.70 -12.28 -20.66
C ILE A 38 12.04 -11.31 -21.78
N GLY A 39 11.03 -10.60 -22.28
CA GLY A 39 11.16 -9.61 -23.35
C GLY A 39 9.82 -9.30 -24.03
N PRO A 40 9.84 -8.59 -25.17
CA PRO A 40 8.63 -8.33 -25.94
C PRO A 40 8.04 -9.64 -26.48
N ALA A 41 6.71 -9.77 -26.42
CA ALA A 41 6.02 -10.90 -27.03
C ALA A 41 5.87 -10.72 -28.55
N THR A 42 5.34 -11.74 -29.23
CA THR A 42 5.14 -11.75 -30.70
C THR A 42 4.17 -10.69 -31.21
N LYS A 43 3.35 -10.10 -30.33
CA LYS A 43 2.39 -9.03 -30.66
C LYS A 43 2.72 -7.77 -29.87
N SER A 44 2.75 -6.63 -30.56
CA SER A 44 2.97 -5.33 -29.92
C SER A 44 1.97 -5.07 -28.78
N GLY A 45 2.45 -4.41 -27.72
CA GLY A 45 1.68 -4.17 -26.49
C GLY A 45 1.58 -5.37 -25.55
N TRP A 46 2.37 -6.42 -25.77
CA TRP A 46 2.47 -7.58 -24.89
C TRP A 46 3.92 -7.88 -24.52
N VAL A 47 4.10 -8.41 -23.32
CA VAL A 47 5.39 -8.78 -22.73
C VAL A 47 5.34 -10.25 -22.38
N GLU A 48 6.40 -10.97 -22.71
CA GLU A 48 6.61 -12.35 -22.28
C GLU A 48 7.24 -12.37 -20.88
N ILE A 49 6.66 -13.17 -19.99
CA ILE A 49 7.10 -13.26 -18.59
C ILE A 49 7.17 -14.73 -18.15
N ALA A 50 8.01 -14.98 -17.15
CA ALA A 50 7.96 -16.17 -16.31
C ALA A 50 7.47 -15.80 -14.90
N VAL A 51 6.63 -16.65 -14.31
CA VAL A 51 6.10 -16.46 -12.96
C VAL A 51 5.93 -17.81 -12.27
N GLU A 52 6.16 -17.86 -10.95
CA GLU A 52 5.86 -19.03 -10.14
C GLU A 52 4.40 -18.99 -9.68
N ILE A 53 3.67 -20.07 -9.95
CA ILE A 53 2.28 -20.28 -9.56
C ILE A 53 2.19 -21.66 -8.94
N ASP A 54 1.76 -21.75 -7.68
CA ASP A 54 1.70 -23.00 -6.90
C ASP A 54 3.01 -23.80 -6.92
N GLY A 55 4.15 -23.09 -6.82
CA GLY A 55 5.49 -23.70 -6.84
C GLY A 55 5.96 -24.15 -8.23
N ILE A 56 5.20 -23.88 -9.30
CA ILE A 56 5.55 -24.23 -10.67
C ILE A 56 5.83 -22.96 -11.47
N THR A 57 7.02 -22.87 -12.07
CA THR A 57 7.33 -21.80 -13.02
C THR A 57 6.55 -22.00 -14.32
N LYS A 58 5.75 -21.00 -14.69
CA LYS A 58 5.02 -20.94 -15.96
C LYS A 58 5.53 -19.77 -16.78
N GLN A 59 5.59 -19.95 -18.10
CA GLN A 59 5.85 -18.89 -19.06
C GLN A 59 4.58 -18.55 -19.84
N GLY A 60 4.46 -17.30 -20.25
CA GLY A 60 3.33 -16.79 -20.99
C GLY A 60 3.47 -15.30 -21.20
N VAL A 61 2.35 -14.63 -21.46
CA VAL A 61 2.32 -13.22 -21.82
C VAL A 61 1.32 -12.43 -20.98
N VAL A 62 1.65 -11.16 -20.80
CA VAL A 62 0.78 -10.15 -20.19
C VAL A 62 0.72 -8.92 -21.08
N LYS A 63 -0.34 -8.12 -20.93
CA LYS A 63 -0.40 -6.79 -21.54
C LYS A 63 0.71 -5.91 -20.97
N ALA A 64 1.44 -5.18 -21.81
CA ALA A 64 2.45 -4.22 -21.36
C ALA A 64 1.79 -3.03 -20.62
N GLU A 65 0.61 -2.65 -21.09
CA GLU A 65 -0.14 -1.48 -20.64
C GLU A 65 -1.66 -1.76 -20.68
N ILE A 66 -2.40 -1.23 -19.72
CA ILE A 66 -3.87 -1.25 -19.65
C ILE A 66 -4.33 0.14 -19.23
N ASN A 67 -5.20 0.77 -20.04
CA ASN A 67 -5.71 2.12 -19.79
C ASN A 67 -4.58 3.12 -19.50
N GLU A 68 -3.52 3.12 -20.32
CA GLU A 68 -2.36 4.02 -20.18
C GLU A 68 -1.50 3.74 -18.93
N LEU A 69 -1.78 2.67 -18.19
CA LEU A 69 -1.00 2.25 -17.03
C LEU A 69 -0.11 1.07 -17.40
N LEU A 70 1.20 1.23 -17.22
CA LEU A 70 2.15 0.13 -17.26
C LEU A 70 1.72 -0.93 -16.23
N THR A 71 1.77 -2.20 -16.64
CA THR A 71 1.33 -3.34 -15.83
C THR A 71 2.45 -3.99 -15.02
N LEU A 72 3.71 -3.68 -15.38
CA LEU A 72 4.93 -4.11 -14.70
C LEU A 72 5.72 -2.88 -14.23
N ARG A 73 6.33 -2.97 -13.05
CA ARG A 73 7.27 -1.99 -12.52
C ARG A 73 8.57 -2.64 -12.08
N GLU A 74 9.63 -1.83 -12.03
CA GLU A 74 10.83 -2.21 -11.31
C GLU A 74 10.57 -2.22 -9.79
N PRO A 75 11.25 -3.10 -9.03
CA PRO A 75 11.28 -2.98 -7.59
C PRO A 75 12.01 -1.71 -7.16
N VAL A 76 11.55 -1.08 -6.08
CA VAL A 76 12.28 -0.01 -5.38
C VAL A 76 13.25 -0.63 -4.36
N SER A 77 13.72 0.13 -3.36
CA SER A 77 14.60 -0.42 -2.34
C SER A 77 13.98 -1.63 -1.63
N ASN A 78 14.81 -2.59 -1.23
CA ASN A 78 14.33 -3.79 -0.53
C ASN A 78 13.56 -3.45 0.76
N SER A 79 13.92 -2.36 1.45
CA SER A 79 13.22 -1.87 2.64
C SER A 79 11.78 -1.45 2.32
N ARG A 80 11.60 -0.63 1.28
CA ARG A 80 10.28 -0.16 0.83
C ARG A 80 9.44 -1.33 0.30
N GLU A 81 10.04 -2.23 -0.48
CA GLU A 81 9.33 -3.43 -0.96
C GLU A 81 8.88 -4.34 0.18
N ALA A 82 9.65 -4.46 1.27
CA ALA A 82 9.22 -5.25 2.42
C ALA A 82 7.95 -4.69 3.07
N LEU A 83 7.85 -3.36 3.22
CA LEU A 83 6.63 -2.73 3.72
C LEU A 83 5.44 -2.93 2.77
N VAL A 84 5.66 -2.74 1.46
CA VAL A 84 4.63 -2.94 0.45
C VAL A 84 4.15 -4.39 0.41
N VAL A 85 5.05 -5.36 0.56
CA VAL A 85 4.70 -6.78 0.65
C VAL A 85 3.81 -7.05 1.87
N GLU A 86 4.08 -6.46 3.03
CA GLU A 86 3.20 -6.63 4.20
C GLU A 86 1.82 -6.00 3.98
N ALA A 87 1.73 -4.84 3.32
CA ALA A 87 0.44 -4.25 2.98
C ALA A 87 -0.37 -5.12 2.00
N ILE A 88 0.30 -5.63 0.95
CA ILE A 88 -0.33 -6.49 -0.07
C ILE A 88 -0.74 -7.83 0.53
N LYS A 89 0.04 -8.41 1.45
CA LYS A 89 -0.34 -9.63 2.17
C LYS A 89 -1.68 -9.47 2.87
N GLU A 90 -1.88 -8.37 3.61
CA GLU A 90 -3.14 -8.13 4.30
C GLU A 90 -4.30 -7.86 3.33
N TRP A 91 -4.05 -7.15 2.21
CA TRP A 91 -5.07 -6.96 1.17
C TRP A 91 -5.51 -8.29 0.53
N LEU A 92 -4.56 -9.19 0.24
CA LEU A 92 -4.87 -10.54 -0.25
C LEU A 92 -5.57 -11.39 0.82
N ARG A 93 -5.15 -11.28 2.09
CA ARG A 93 -5.75 -11.97 3.24
C ARG A 93 -7.21 -11.57 3.47
N PHE A 94 -7.59 -10.37 3.05
CA PHE A 94 -8.96 -9.86 3.05
C PHE A 94 -9.64 -9.97 1.67
N GLU A 95 -9.27 -10.98 0.87
CA GLU A 95 -9.89 -11.27 -0.43
C GLU A 95 -9.97 -10.03 -1.32
N GLN A 96 -8.86 -9.31 -1.43
CA GLN A 96 -8.74 -8.09 -2.23
C GLN A 96 -9.76 -6.99 -1.85
N GLY A 97 -10.15 -6.90 -0.58
CA GLY A 97 -11.11 -5.91 -0.06
C GLY A 97 -12.57 -6.37 -0.06
N GLN A 98 -12.85 -7.60 -0.52
CA GLN A 98 -14.20 -8.15 -0.55
C GLN A 98 -14.64 -8.67 0.84
N ALA A 99 -13.72 -9.31 1.55
CA ALA A 99 -13.96 -9.84 2.88
C ALA A 99 -14.24 -8.73 3.90
N LYS A 100 -15.20 -8.94 4.80
CA LYS A 100 -15.60 -7.93 5.79
C LYS A 100 -15.07 -8.23 7.18
N ASP A 101 -14.61 -7.18 7.85
CA ASP A 101 -13.94 -7.21 9.15
C ASP A 101 -14.75 -7.88 10.27
N HIS A 102 -16.06 -7.90 10.21
CA HIS A 102 -16.95 -8.53 11.21
C HIS A 102 -17.34 -9.98 10.87
N ILE A 103 -16.83 -10.55 9.79
CA ILE A 103 -17.14 -11.91 9.34
C ILE A 103 -15.99 -12.86 9.71
N ASP A 104 -16.28 -14.08 10.13
CA ASP A 104 -15.26 -15.12 10.35
C ASP A 104 -14.65 -15.55 9.00
N PRO A 105 -13.31 -15.69 8.88
CA PRO A 105 -12.30 -15.58 9.94
C PRO A 105 -11.71 -14.16 10.14
N TYR A 106 -12.13 -13.18 9.33
CA TYR A 106 -11.50 -11.86 9.18
C TYR A 106 -11.47 -11.03 10.46
N PHE A 107 -12.50 -11.11 11.31
CA PHE A 107 -12.49 -10.39 12.58
C PHE A 107 -11.32 -10.80 13.48
N ARG A 108 -10.88 -12.07 13.39
CA ARG A 108 -9.72 -12.57 14.14
C ARG A 108 -8.43 -11.97 13.62
N PHE A 109 -8.34 -11.72 12.30
CA PHE A 109 -7.19 -11.04 11.71
C PHE A 109 -7.10 -9.59 12.17
N VAL A 110 -8.25 -8.91 12.31
CA VAL A 110 -8.29 -7.60 12.97
C VAL A 110 -7.83 -7.69 14.43
N GLY A 111 -8.22 -8.74 15.15
CA GLY A 111 -7.73 -9.02 16.51
C GLY A 111 -6.21 -9.15 16.59
N GLU A 112 -5.56 -9.78 15.61
CA GLU A 112 -4.09 -9.82 15.52
C GLU A 112 -3.47 -8.42 15.37
N MET A 113 -4.11 -7.55 14.58
CA MET A 113 -3.65 -6.17 14.38
C MET A 113 -3.75 -5.35 15.68
N TRP A 114 -4.86 -5.49 16.42
CA TRP A 114 -5.02 -4.85 17.73
C TRP A 114 -4.03 -5.38 18.76
N LYS A 115 -3.84 -6.69 18.83
CA LYS A 115 -2.86 -7.35 19.71
C LYS A 115 -1.45 -6.86 19.46
N ALA A 116 -1.07 -6.59 18.22
CA ALA A 116 0.26 -6.06 17.90
C ALA A 116 0.55 -4.68 18.51
N ILE A 117 -0.47 -3.95 18.94
CA ILE A 117 -0.35 -2.69 19.68
C ILE A 117 -0.83 -2.79 21.14
N GLY A 118 -0.93 -4.02 21.68
CA GLY A 118 -1.27 -4.29 23.08
C GLY A 118 -2.75 -4.12 23.41
N LYS A 119 -3.65 -4.25 22.42
CA LYS A 119 -5.11 -4.15 22.59
C LYS A 119 -5.79 -5.50 22.38
N ASP A 120 -5.37 -6.51 23.14
CA ASP A 120 -5.79 -7.91 23.01
C ASP A 120 -7.29 -8.18 23.26
N HIS A 121 -8.03 -7.18 23.76
CA HIS A 121 -9.47 -7.25 24.02
C HIS A 121 -10.31 -6.78 22.83
N LEU A 122 -9.69 -6.27 21.76
CA LEU A 122 -10.39 -5.79 20.56
C LEU A 122 -10.19 -6.76 19.40
N ASP A 123 -11.21 -6.88 18.56
CA ASP A 123 -11.19 -7.57 17.28
C ASP A 123 -11.97 -6.79 16.20
N GLY A 124 -12.44 -7.46 15.16
CA GLY A 124 -13.21 -6.84 14.08
C GLY A 124 -14.72 -6.71 14.34
N GLN A 125 -15.21 -7.14 15.50
CA GLN A 125 -16.62 -7.05 15.89
C GLN A 125 -16.90 -5.84 16.80
N ASP A 126 -15.87 -5.18 17.33
CA ASP A 126 -16.00 -3.93 18.07
C ASP A 126 -16.28 -2.74 17.14
N GLU A 127 -16.87 -1.66 17.68
CA GLU A 127 -17.13 -0.42 16.93
C GLU A 127 -15.85 0.42 16.68
N ASN A 128 -14.71 0.02 17.26
CA ASN A 128 -13.47 0.77 17.18
C ASN A 128 -12.86 0.69 15.76
N PRO A 129 -12.61 1.82 15.08
CA PRO A 129 -11.99 1.81 13.76
C PRO A 129 -10.54 1.31 13.86
N TRP A 130 -10.27 0.17 13.24
CA TRP A 130 -9.00 -0.56 13.35
C TRP A 130 -7.95 -0.14 12.31
N SER A 131 -8.25 0.85 11.46
CA SER A 131 -7.36 1.31 10.39
C SER A 131 -5.94 1.67 10.88
N ALA A 132 -5.79 2.32 12.03
CA ALA A 132 -4.47 2.66 12.59
C ALA A 132 -3.70 1.45 13.12
N ALA A 133 -4.42 0.49 13.72
CA ALA A 133 -3.84 -0.78 14.13
C ALA A 133 -3.34 -1.57 12.92
N ALA A 134 -4.06 -1.54 11.79
CA ALA A 134 -3.65 -2.18 10.55
C ALA A 134 -2.32 -1.62 10.02
N ILE A 135 -2.18 -0.29 9.92
CA ILE A 135 -0.92 0.34 9.50
C ILE A 135 0.21 -0.02 10.46
N SER A 136 -0.03 0.06 11.77
CA SER A 136 0.93 -0.36 12.79
C SER A 136 1.36 -1.82 12.63
N PHE A 137 0.42 -2.72 12.31
CA PHE A 137 0.68 -4.15 12.10
C PHE A 137 1.56 -4.40 10.87
N MET A 138 1.23 -3.79 9.73
CA MET A 138 2.00 -3.91 8.48
C MET A 138 3.42 -3.38 8.66
N VAL A 139 3.58 -2.19 9.25
CA VAL A 139 4.90 -1.60 9.53
C VAL A 139 5.71 -2.47 10.50
N ARG A 140 5.07 -3.01 11.55
CA ARG A 140 5.73 -3.91 12.51
C ARG A 140 6.22 -5.19 11.87
N ASN A 141 5.43 -5.79 10.97
CA ASN A 141 5.84 -6.99 10.25
C ASN A 141 7.02 -6.72 9.31
N ALA A 142 7.04 -5.56 8.64
CA ALA A 142 8.20 -5.14 7.85
C ALA A 142 9.45 -4.97 8.73
N GLY A 143 9.25 -4.53 9.99
CA GLY A 143 10.28 -4.42 11.03
C GLY A 143 10.97 -5.73 11.43
N LYS A 144 10.38 -6.89 11.09
CA LYS A 144 11.02 -8.20 11.26
C LYS A 144 12.20 -8.40 10.30
N SER A 145 12.10 -7.83 9.09
CA SER A 145 13.14 -7.90 8.05
C SER A 145 14.02 -6.65 8.03
N PHE A 146 13.45 -5.48 8.34
CA PHE A 146 14.14 -4.18 8.32
C PHE A 146 13.92 -3.44 9.64
N GLN A 147 14.84 -3.65 10.59
CA GLN A 147 14.67 -3.28 11.99
C GLN A 147 14.35 -1.80 12.26
N LYS A 148 14.71 -0.88 11.35
CA LYS A 148 14.42 0.55 11.52
C LYS A 148 12.92 0.86 11.56
N TYR A 149 12.07 0.04 10.92
CA TYR A 149 10.61 0.16 11.06
C TYR A 149 10.13 -0.05 12.52
N ASN A 150 10.92 -0.71 13.38
CA ASN A 150 10.58 -0.86 14.80
C ASN A 150 10.63 0.45 15.59
N ASN A 151 11.22 1.51 15.03
CA ASN A 151 11.21 2.86 15.61
C ASN A 151 9.95 3.66 15.21
N PHE A 152 8.98 3.04 14.54
CA PHE A 152 7.70 3.67 14.21
C PHE A 152 6.86 3.90 15.46
N LYS A 153 6.07 4.99 15.47
CA LYS A 153 5.08 5.26 16.51
C LYS A 153 3.86 4.35 16.33
N PHE A 154 3.95 3.12 16.84
CA PHE A 154 2.82 2.19 16.84
C PHE A 154 1.68 2.71 17.71
N SER A 155 0.50 2.88 17.12
CA SER A 155 -0.69 3.41 17.79
C SER A 155 -1.97 2.91 17.12
N GLY A 156 -3.06 2.91 17.90
CA GLY A 156 -4.43 2.74 17.41
C GLY A 156 -5.06 4.04 16.93
N ARG A 157 -4.28 5.13 16.82
CA ARG A 157 -4.73 6.44 16.33
C ARG A 157 -3.78 6.99 15.28
N HIS A 158 -4.36 7.46 14.18
CA HIS A 158 -3.61 7.90 13.02
C HIS A 158 -2.84 9.22 13.26
N SER A 159 -3.48 10.19 13.92
CA SER A 159 -2.87 11.45 14.33
C SER A 159 -1.59 11.30 15.18
N ASP A 160 -1.45 10.21 15.95
CA ASP A 160 -0.26 9.99 16.79
C ASP A 160 1.01 9.79 15.97
N TYR A 161 0.97 8.96 14.93
CA TYR A 161 2.17 8.74 14.10
C TYR A 161 2.39 9.88 13.09
N MET A 162 1.34 10.59 12.67
CA MET A 162 1.50 11.80 11.84
C MET A 162 2.32 12.84 12.63
N HIS A 163 1.88 13.11 13.86
CA HIS A 163 2.56 14.03 14.76
C HIS A 163 4.00 13.61 15.06
N ASP A 164 4.23 12.33 15.38
CA ASP A 164 5.58 11.81 15.61
C ASP A 164 6.48 12.01 14.39
N SER A 165 6.00 11.67 13.19
CA SER A 165 6.79 11.83 11.96
C SER A 165 7.22 13.27 11.70
N ILE A 166 6.38 14.27 12.04
CA ILE A 166 6.71 15.70 11.93
C ILE A 166 7.78 16.08 12.95
N LYS A 167 7.61 15.68 14.22
CA LYS A 167 8.59 15.93 15.28
C LYS A 167 9.96 15.35 14.92
N LYS A 168 9.98 14.12 14.40
CA LYS A 168 11.20 13.43 13.97
C LYS A 168 11.87 14.11 12.78
N GLN A 169 11.07 14.61 11.83
CA GLN A 169 11.57 15.38 10.69
C GLN A 169 12.25 16.69 11.14
N LYS A 170 11.63 17.45 12.07
CA LYS A 170 12.14 18.75 12.55
C LYS A 170 13.52 18.67 13.20
N VAL A 171 13.81 17.57 13.88
CA VAL A 171 15.11 17.33 14.53
C VAL A 171 16.05 16.46 13.69
N ALA A 172 15.67 16.16 12.45
CA ALA A 172 16.41 15.29 11.53
C ALA A 172 16.79 13.94 12.17
N ASP A 173 15.87 13.30 12.90
CA ASP A 173 16.13 12.02 13.55
C ASP A 173 16.34 10.93 12.49
N ILE A 174 17.60 10.57 12.27
CA ILE A 174 18.00 9.55 11.29
C ILE A 174 17.53 8.14 11.66
N ASN A 175 17.11 7.90 12.91
CA ASN A 175 16.61 6.61 13.36
C ASN A 175 15.11 6.44 13.11
N ALA A 176 14.38 7.54 12.86
CA ALA A 176 12.97 7.48 12.54
C ALA A 176 12.75 6.81 11.16
N PRO A 177 11.79 5.89 11.03
CA PRO A 177 11.50 5.23 9.76
C PRO A 177 10.70 6.10 8.80
N PHE A 178 10.04 7.14 9.32
CA PHE A 178 9.26 8.08 8.51
C PHE A 178 9.44 9.52 8.99
N TRP A 179 9.46 10.44 8.04
CA TRP A 179 9.45 11.89 8.27
C TRP A 179 8.21 12.51 7.63
N GLY A 180 7.49 13.34 8.38
CA GLY A 180 6.28 14.01 7.94
C GLY A 180 6.58 15.29 7.14
N PHE A 181 5.95 15.44 5.98
CA PHE A 181 6.06 16.61 5.12
C PHE A 181 4.68 17.10 4.67
N ARG A 182 4.56 18.40 4.42
CA ARG A 182 3.42 18.95 3.67
C ARG A 182 3.43 18.40 2.25
N LEU A 183 2.26 18.27 1.65
CA LEU A 183 2.10 17.56 0.37
C LEU A 183 2.90 18.18 -0.79
N PHE A 184 3.11 19.50 -0.80
CA PHE A 184 3.88 20.19 -1.81
C PHE A 184 5.41 20.12 -1.63
N GLN A 185 5.90 19.55 -0.52
CA GLN A 185 7.35 19.51 -0.22
C GLN A 185 8.04 18.26 -0.80
N LYS A 186 7.31 17.16 -0.97
CA LYS A 186 7.84 15.86 -1.40
C LYS A 186 6.85 15.16 -2.32
N LYS A 187 7.37 14.59 -3.41
CA LYS A 187 6.57 13.73 -4.30
C LYS A 187 6.41 12.36 -3.64
N PRO A 188 5.25 11.69 -3.81
CA PRO A 188 5.00 10.38 -3.24
C PRO A 188 5.88 9.32 -3.91
N GLU A 189 6.38 8.41 -3.10
CA GLU A 189 7.13 7.24 -3.53
C GLU A 189 6.52 5.95 -2.96
N ILE A 190 6.78 4.81 -3.60
CA ILE A 190 6.34 3.50 -3.12
C ILE A 190 6.90 3.25 -1.71
N GLY A 191 6.04 2.85 -0.78
CA GLY A 191 6.38 2.64 0.62
C GLY A 191 6.27 3.88 1.51
N ASP A 192 5.91 5.05 0.98
CA ASP A 192 5.48 6.19 1.81
C ASP A 192 4.09 5.95 2.38
N ILE A 193 3.67 6.78 3.34
CA ILE A 193 2.33 6.74 3.91
C ILE A 193 1.66 8.10 3.72
N VAL A 194 0.48 8.12 3.10
CA VAL A 194 -0.32 9.34 2.92
C VAL A 194 -1.34 9.45 4.05
N GLY A 195 -1.59 10.66 4.54
CA GLY A 195 -2.54 10.92 5.61
C GLY A 195 -3.54 12.01 5.29
N LYS A 196 -4.78 11.80 5.75
CA LYS A 196 -5.91 12.73 5.60
C LYS A 196 -6.70 12.89 6.88
N TRP A 197 -7.43 13.99 6.99
CA TRP A 197 -8.44 14.18 8.02
C TRP A 197 -9.78 13.54 7.62
N ARG A 198 -10.63 13.30 8.61
CA ARG A 198 -12.01 12.79 8.46
C ARG A 198 -12.92 13.56 9.41
N GLU A 199 -14.20 13.61 9.08
CA GLU A 199 -15.27 14.24 9.88
C GLU A 199 -15.09 15.75 10.06
N GLU A 200 -14.15 16.18 10.90
CA GLU A 200 -13.84 17.58 11.18
C GLU A 200 -12.58 18.02 10.44
N GLN A 201 -12.66 19.18 9.78
CA GLN A 201 -11.52 19.74 9.06
C GLN A 201 -10.32 19.89 10.00
N SER A 202 -9.17 19.37 9.55
CA SER A 202 -7.88 19.51 10.21
C SER A 202 -6.79 19.60 9.15
N ASP A 203 -5.64 20.15 9.49
CA ASP A 203 -4.54 20.31 8.55
C ASP A 203 -3.21 19.77 9.09
N PHE A 204 -2.13 20.04 8.36
CA PHE A 204 -0.78 19.66 8.79
C PHE A 204 -0.38 20.34 10.11
N ASP A 205 -0.84 21.58 10.35
CA ASP A 205 -0.51 22.34 11.55
C ASP A 205 -1.22 21.78 12.79
N ASP A 206 -2.47 21.32 12.65
CA ASP A 206 -3.16 20.53 13.68
C ASP A 206 -2.38 19.25 14.04
N ALA A 207 -1.91 18.50 13.04
CA ALA A 207 -1.08 17.32 13.25
C ALA A 207 0.28 17.66 13.90
N GLU A 208 0.87 18.79 13.51
CA GLU A 208 2.16 19.25 14.03
C GLU A 208 2.11 19.55 15.54
N VAL A 209 1.04 20.19 16.02
CA VAL A 209 0.85 20.45 17.46
C VAL A 209 0.37 19.23 18.25
N GLY A 210 0.05 18.13 17.57
CA GLY A 210 -0.37 16.87 18.18
C GLY A 210 -1.84 16.85 18.59
N ARG A 211 -2.69 17.60 17.88
CA ARG A 211 -4.14 17.59 18.10
C ARG A 211 -4.69 16.18 17.86
N ASN A 212 -5.67 15.79 18.68
CA ASN A 212 -6.48 14.63 18.38
C ASN A 212 -7.58 15.00 17.36
N PHE A 213 -7.61 14.31 16.22
CA PHE A 213 -8.64 14.47 15.21
C PHE A 213 -8.88 13.15 14.47
N SER A 214 -10.11 12.97 13.96
CA SER A 214 -10.47 11.83 13.12
C SER A 214 -9.67 11.91 11.82
N SER A 215 -8.98 10.82 11.49
CA SER A 215 -7.96 10.80 10.45
C SER A 215 -7.85 9.42 9.82
N HIS A 216 -7.09 9.32 8.73
CA HIS A 216 -6.81 8.06 8.06
C HIS A 216 -5.46 8.09 7.37
N CYS A 217 -4.79 6.94 7.29
CA CYS A 217 -3.65 6.75 6.41
C CYS A 217 -3.68 5.43 5.68
N ASP A 218 -3.06 5.46 4.51
CA ASP A 218 -2.83 4.32 3.64
C ASP A 218 -1.35 4.28 3.21
N ILE A 219 -0.80 3.07 3.00
CA ILE A 219 0.57 2.85 2.50
C ILE A 219 0.56 2.91 0.98
N ILE A 220 1.45 3.69 0.37
CA ILE A 220 1.59 3.78 -1.08
C ILE A 220 2.26 2.52 -1.63
N VAL A 221 1.61 1.83 -2.57
CA VAL A 221 2.06 0.54 -3.12
C VAL A 221 2.33 0.57 -4.63
N SER A 222 1.81 1.56 -5.34
CA SER A 222 2.09 1.81 -6.76
C SER A 222 2.00 3.29 -7.09
N ILE A 223 2.79 3.73 -8.07
CA ILE A 223 2.78 5.11 -8.59
C ILE A 223 2.37 5.05 -10.05
N HIS A 224 1.33 5.81 -10.40
CA HIS A 224 0.88 6.05 -11.77
C HIS A 224 1.08 7.53 -12.13
N PRO A 225 0.92 7.96 -13.39
CA PRO A 225 1.13 9.36 -13.77
C PRO A 225 0.29 10.35 -12.95
N ASP A 226 -1.01 10.09 -12.80
CA ASP A 226 -1.97 11.05 -12.23
C ASP A 226 -2.48 10.67 -10.84
N PHE A 227 -2.10 9.50 -10.32
CA PHE A 227 -2.52 9.05 -9.00
C PHE A 227 -1.52 8.05 -8.41
N VAL A 228 -1.71 7.71 -7.14
CA VAL A 228 -1.04 6.60 -6.48
C VAL A 228 -2.06 5.56 -6.02
N LEU A 229 -1.67 4.28 -6.06
CA LEU A 229 -2.42 3.22 -5.39
C LEU A 229 -1.88 3.08 -3.98
N THR A 230 -2.80 2.94 -3.04
CA THR A 230 -2.49 2.79 -1.62
C THR A 230 -3.30 1.64 -1.02
N ILE A 231 -2.82 1.06 0.07
CA ILE A 231 -3.54 0.04 0.85
C ILE A 231 -3.71 0.53 2.29
N GLY A 232 -4.94 0.40 2.79
CA GLY A 232 -5.31 0.73 4.16
C GLY A 232 -6.26 -0.29 4.78
N GLY A 233 -6.22 -0.39 6.10
CA GLY A 233 -7.18 -1.17 6.87
C GLY A 233 -8.48 -0.42 7.15
N ASN A 234 -9.55 -1.14 7.43
CA ASN A 234 -10.91 -0.62 7.68
C ASN A 234 -11.41 0.36 6.58
N VAL A 235 -10.92 0.19 5.35
CA VAL A 235 -11.45 0.87 4.16
C VAL A 235 -12.61 0.03 3.64
N LYS A 236 -13.82 0.57 3.68
CA LYS A 236 -15.07 -0.17 3.36
C LYS A 236 -15.22 -1.46 4.18
N HIS A 237 -14.86 -1.40 5.46
CA HIS A 237 -14.89 -2.52 6.41
C HIS A 237 -13.97 -3.68 6.00
N SER A 238 -12.82 -3.39 5.37
CA SER A 238 -11.86 -4.39 4.89
C SER A 238 -10.44 -3.80 4.81
N VAL A 239 -9.45 -4.61 4.40
CA VAL A 239 -8.18 -4.09 3.86
C VAL A 239 -8.37 -3.88 2.37
N SER A 240 -8.38 -2.63 1.92
CA SER A 240 -8.71 -2.29 0.52
C SER A 240 -7.72 -1.33 -0.10
N ILE A 241 -7.76 -1.27 -1.43
CA ILE A 241 -7.04 -0.26 -2.21
C ILE A 241 -7.83 1.05 -2.26
N SER A 242 -7.11 2.16 -2.11
CA SER A 242 -7.58 3.51 -2.35
C SER A 242 -6.71 4.18 -3.42
N ARG A 243 -7.32 5.02 -4.26
CA ARG A 243 -6.62 5.91 -5.20
C ARG A 243 -6.52 7.29 -4.59
N TYR A 244 -5.32 7.87 -4.62
CA TYR A 244 -5.09 9.26 -4.23
C TYR A 244 -4.59 10.02 -5.43
N ALA A 245 -5.30 11.08 -5.80
CA ALA A 245 -4.94 11.92 -6.93
C ALA A 245 -3.59 12.62 -6.74
N LYS A 246 -2.92 12.89 -7.86
CA LYS A 246 -1.74 13.74 -7.91
C LYS A 246 -2.02 15.00 -8.71
N THR A 247 -1.39 16.08 -8.29
CA THR A 247 -1.31 17.31 -9.09
C THR A 247 -0.51 17.07 -10.38
N PRO A 248 -0.65 17.91 -11.42
CA PRO A 248 0.16 17.81 -12.64
C PRO A 248 1.67 17.88 -12.40
N ASN A 249 2.10 18.49 -11.28
CA ASN A 249 3.50 18.56 -10.87
C ASN A 249 3.98 17.27 -10.16
N GLY A 250 3.08 16.31 -9.92
CA GLY A 250 3.37 15.00 -9.35
C GLY A 250 3.37 14.94 -7.83
N TYR A 251 2.79 15.93 -7.13
CA TYR A 251 2.55 15.89 -5.68
C TYR A 251 1.20 15.25 -5.38
N ILE A 252 0.99 14.71 -4.17
CA ILE A 252 -0.36 14.33 -3.73
C ILE A 252 -1.24 15.58 -3.70
N ASP A 253 -2.46 15.46 -4.22
CA ASP A 253 -3.46 16.53 -4.25
C ASP A 253 -4.06 16.75 -2.85
N ASP A 254 -4.09 17.98 -2.36
CA ASP A 254 -4.68 18.38 -1.06
C ASP A 254 -6.16 18.75 -1.15
N GLU A 255 -6.62 19.29 -2.29
CA GLU A 255 -7.92 19.99 -2.36
C GLU A 255 -9.13 19.04 -2.44
N ASN A 256 -8.97 17.85 -3.04
CA ASN A 256 -10.10 16.97 -3.38
C ASN A 256 -10.34 15.81 -2.41
N GLU A 257 -9.41 15.53 -1.50
CA GLU A 257 -9.41 14.27 -0.73
C GLU A 257 -9.03 14.42 0.75
N ASN A 258 -9.05 15.65 1.28
CA ASN A 258 -8.72 15.96 2.68
C ASN A 258 -7.28 15.58 3.08
N ASN A 259 -6.37 15.43 2.12
CA ASN A 259 -5.00 15.04 2.37
C ASN A 259 -4.26 16.16 3.07
N ILE A 260 -3.45 15.81 4.08
CA ILE A 260 -2.75 16.80 4.91
C ILE A 260 -1.25 16.53 5.04
N ILE A 261 -0.82 15.29 4.87
CA ILE A 261 0.56 14.89 5.15
C ILE A 261 1.02 13.75 4.25
N LEU A 262 2.28 13.83 3.83
CA LEU A 262 3.03 12.71 3.27
C LEU A 262 4.14 12.33 4.26
N MET A 263 4.07 11.12 4.80
CA MET A 263 5.12 10.54 5.63
C MET A 263 6.08 9.77 4.74
N VAL A 264 7.22 10.40 4.47
CA VAL A 264 8.24 9.86 3.56
C VAL A 264 9.07 8.79 4.27
N ASN A 265 9.19 7.62 3.65
CA ASN A 265 9.93 6.48 4.16
C ASN A 265 11.44 6.78 4.16
N LYS A 266 12.09 6.51 5.30
CA LYS A 266 13.51 6.78 5.56
C LYS A 266 14.31 5.52 5.86
N VAL A 267 13.74 4.33 5.62
CA VAL A 267 14.41 3.04 5.87
C VAL A 267 15.32 2.62 4.75
#